data_AF-A0A8K0DGF4-F1
#
_entry.id   AF-A0A8K0DGF4-F1
#
_cell.length_a   1.000
_cell.length_b   1.000
_cell.length_c   1.000
_cell.angle_alpha   90.00
_cell.angle_beta   90.00
_cell.angle_gamma   90.00
#
_symmetry.space_group_name_H-M   'P 1'
#
loop_
_entity.id
_entity.type
_entity.pdbx_description
1 polymer ?
#
loop_
_entity_poly.entity_id
_entity_poly.type
_entity_poly.pdbx_seq_one_letter_code
_entity_poly.pdbx_strand_id
1 'polypeptide(L)'
;MFSKKSKSKVKQQRQTFPLTSAQIVEDIDTVINSEENRNKLFTCLDDKVPPENSCAGIEEFLKGTQKLEEIQVMLKKQIEKLQVLSEDLLAGIDEIEGKIEACQ
;
A
#
# COMPACT_ATOMS: atom_id res chain seq x y z
N MET A 1 53.78 62.81 2.27
CA MET A 1 53.41 61.65 3.10
C MET A 1 51.96 61.29 2.84
N PHE A 2 51.66 60.19 2.14
CA PHE A 2 50.29 59.66 2.06
C PHE A 2 50.34 58.18 2.42
N SER A 3 50.01 57.88 3.67
CA SER A 3 49.92 56.53 4.20
C SER A 3 48.64 55.87 3.70
N LYS A 4 48.82 54.70 3.07
CA LYS A 4 47.77 53.85 2.48
C LYS A 4 46.78 53.41 3.57
N LYS A 5 45.49 53.68 3.39
CA LYS A 5 44.43 52.95 4.11
C LYS A 5 43.85 51.89 3.18
N SER A 6 44.40 50.69 3.28
CA SER A 6 43.89 49.47 2.66
C SER A 6 42.53 49.14 3.26
N LYS A 7 41.44 49.25 2.50
CA LYS A 7 40.13 48.75 2.90
C LYS A 7 40.16 47.22 2.85
N SER A 8 40.29 46.55 3.99
CA SER A 8 40.13 45.10 4.05
C SER A 8 38.67 44.75 3.76
N LYS A 9 38.43 44.01 2.67
CA LYS A 9 37.13 43.38 2.42
C LYS A 9 36.99 42.24 3.44
N VAL A 10 36.23 42.48 4.51
CA VAL A 10 35.79 41.42 5.41
C VAL A 10 34.87 40.50 4.61
N LYS A 11 35.41 39.37 4.13
CA LYS A 11 34.57 38.29 3.60
C LYS A 11 33.74 37.78 4.78
N GLN A 12 32.41 37.84 4.69
CA GLN A 12 31.55 37.14 5.63
C GLN A 12 31.97 35.67 5.62
N GLN A 13 32.60 35.22 6.70
CA GLN A 13 32.86 33.80 6.90
C GLN A 13 31.50 33.11 6.96
N ARG A 14 31.30 32.10 6.10
CA ARG A 14 30.16 31.20 6.25
C ARG A 14 30.28 30.59 7.64
N GLN A 15 29.26 30.78 8.48
CA GLN A 15 29.21 30.09 9.75
C GLN A 15 29.24 28.58 9.47
N THR A 16 30.06 27.88 10.23
CA THR A 16 30.12 26.42 10.18
C THR A 16 28.76 25.87 10.57
N PHE A 17 28.21 24.99 9.75
CA PHE A 17 26.97 24.31 10.07
C PHE A 17 27.19 23.49 11.36
N PRO A 18 26.36 23.67 12.40
CA PRO A 18 26.64 23.15 13.74
C PRO A 18 26.47 21.63 13.84
N LEU A 19 25.83 20.99 12.85
CA LEU A 19 25.54 19.56 12.87
C LEU A 19 26.53 18.78 12.01
N THR A 20 26.91 17.62 12.52
CA THR A 20 27.67 16.62 11.78
C THR A 20 26.78 15.85 10.80
N SER A 21 27.38 15.23 9.80
CA SER A 21 26.63 14.39 8.85
C SER A 21 25.87 13.25 9.52
N ALA A 22 26.41 12.66 10.60
CA ALA A 22 25.75 11.59 11.33
C ALA A 22 24.47 12.08 12.02
N GLN A 23 24.51 13.25 12.65
CA GLN A 23 23.34 13.86 13.29
C GLN A 23 22.26 14.22 12.29
N ILE A 24 22.64 14.69 11.10
CA ILE A 24 21.67 14.97 10.02
C ILE A 24 20.96 13.69 9.57
N VAL A 25 21.69 12.57 9.46
CA VAL A 25 21.10 11.27 9.09
C VAL A 25 20.14 10.79 10.18
N GLU A 26 20.53 10.91 11.45
CA GLU A 26 19.68 10.56 12.60
C GLU A 26 18.41 11.41 12.67
N ASP A 27 18.51 12.71 12.41
CA ASP A 27 17.36 13.61 12.33
C ASP A 27 16.43 13.22 11.18
N ILE A 28 16.97 12.87 10.00
CA ILE A 28 16.19 12.39 8.85
C ILE A 28 15.44 11.10 9.19
N ASP A 29 16.13 10.13 9.80
CA ASP A 29 15.51 8.86 10.19
C ASP A 29 14.41 9.08 11.25
N THR A 30 14.63 10.01 12.18
CA THR A 30 13.64 10.38 13.20
C THR A 30 12.39 11.02 12.58
N VAL A 31 12.57 11.85 11.55
CA VAL A 31 11.44 12.43 10.81
C VAL A 31 10.72 11.36 10.00
N ILE A 32 11.42 10.49 9.27
CA ILE A 32 10.80 9.44 8.43
C ILE A 32 9.91 8.52 9.25
N ASN A 33 10.36 8.13 10.45
CA ASN A 33 9.70 7.11 11.27
C ASN A 33 8.61 7.66 12.20
N SER A 34 8.42 8.98 12.30
CA SER A 34 7.40 9.60 13.15
C SER A 34 6.41 10.43 12.32
N GLU A 35 5.15 10.01 12.29
CA GLU A 35 4.10 10.71 11.58
C GLU A 35 3.92 12.16 12.06
N GLU A 36 4.00 12.40 13.36
CA GLU A 36 3.92 13.73 13.94
C GLU A 36 5.05 14.65 13.44
N ASN A 37 6.27 14.12 13.34
CA ASN A 37 7.43 14.89 12.86
C ASN A 37 7.40 15.12 11.35
N ARG A 38 6.90 14.14 10.56
CA ARG A 38 6.62 14.36 9.14
C ARG A 38 5.60 15.47 8.96
N ASN A 39 4.50 15.41 9.72
CA ASN A 39 3.43 16.40 9.62
C ASN A 39 3.95 17.80 9.99
N LYS A 40 4.72 17.94 11.07
CA LYS A 40 5.42 19.20 11.42
C LYS A 40 6.31 19.70 10.29
N LEU A 41 7.12 18.83 9.67
CA LEU A 41 7.97 19.20 8.53
C LEU A 41 7.14 19.66 7.33
N PHE A 42 6.03 18.98 7.01
CA PHE A 42 5.11 19.39 5.95
C PHE A 42 4.51 20.76 6.22
N THR A 43 4.08 21.03 7.46
CA THR A 43 3.57 22.36 7.83
C THR A 43 4.62 23.45 7.65
N CYS A 44 5.89 23.15 7.94
CA CYS A 44 7.00 24.09 7.73
C CYS A 44 7.37 24.32 6.26
N LEU A 45 7.00 23.41 5.34
CA LEU A 45 7.37 23.46 3.93
C LEU A 45 6.25 23.96 3.01
N ASP A 46 4.98 23.62 3.29
CA ASP A 46 3.85 23.82 2.35
C ASP A 46 2.57 24.36 3.03
N ASP A 47 2.66 24.80 4.30
CA ASP A 47 1.56 25.37 5.12
C ASP A 47 0.29 24.51 5.30
N LYS A 48 0.24 23.29 4.72
CA LYS A 48 -0.87 22.34 4.85
C LYS A 48 -0.38 20.93 5.06
N VAL A 49 -0.82 20.31 6.14
CA VAL A 49 -0.62 18.89 6.41
C VAL A 49 -1.44 18.08 5.40
N PRO A 50 -0.88 17.03 4.76
CA PRO A 50 -1.66 16.11 3.94
C PRO A 50 -2.86 15.55 4.73
N PRO A 51 -4.07 15.48 4.14
CA PRO A 51 -5.22 14.95 4.85
C PRO A 51 -5.01 13.49 5.24
N GLU A 52 -5.38 13.11 6.47
CA GLU A 52 -5.27 11.74 7.03
C GLU A 52 -5.86 10.66 6.11
N ASN A 53 -6.82 11.02 5.25
CA ASN A 53 -7.50 10.12 4.32
C ASN A 53 -6.84 9.96 2.95
N SER A 54 -5.57 10.35 2.77
CA SER A 54 -4.89 10.24 1.47
C SER A 54 -4.87 8.81 0.90
N CYS A 55 -4.94 7.78 1.77
CA CYS A 55 -4.98 6.37 1.39
C CYS A 55 -6.40 5.76 1.34
N ALA A 56 -7.46 6.51 1.61
CA ALA A 56 -8.82 5.97 1.72
C ALA A 56 -9.28 5.24 0.44
N GLY A 57 -8.90 5.74 -0.74
CA GLY A 57 -9.19 5.08 -2.02
C GLY A 57 -8.45 3.75 -2.21
N ILE A 58 -7.23 3.63 -1.67
CA ILE A 58 -6.47 2.38 -1.69
C ILE A 58 -7.10 1.37 -0.73
N GLU A 59 -7.51 1.80 0.46
CA GLU A 59 -8.21 0.92 1.41
C GLU A 59 -9.55 0.43 0.87
N GLU A 60 -10.33 1.30 0.22
CA GLU A 60 -11.59 0.92 -0.41
C GLU A 60 -11.36 -0.08 -1.55
N PHE A 61 -10.35 0.15 -2.38
CA PHE A 61 -9.95 -0.79 -3.42
C PHE A 61 -9.57 -2.16 -2.84
N LEU A 62 -8.75 -2.19 -1.78
CA LEU A 62 -8.33 -3.43 -1.11
C LEU A 62 -9.51 -4.20 -0.51
N LYS A 63 -10.44 -3.50 0.14
CA LYS A 63 -11.70 -4.10 0.64
C LYS A 63 -12.54 -4.64 -0.51
N GLY A 64 -12.58 -3.95 -1.64
CA GLY A 64 -13.24 -4.41 -2.87
C GLY A 64 -12.62 -5.70 -3.42
N THR A 65 -11.29 -5.77 -3.50
CA THR A 65 -10.58 -6.97 -3.98
C THR A 65 -10.77 -8.17 -3.06
N GLN A 66 -10.80 -7.96 -1.74
CA GLN A 66 -11.05 -9.05 -0.79
C GLN A 66 -12.43 -9.69 -0.99
N LYS A 67 -13.47 -8.86 -1.22
CA LYS A 67 -14.82 -9.37 -1.54
C LYS A 67 -14.86 -10.16 -2.84
N LEU A 68 -14.09 -9.75 -3.84
CA LEU A 68 -14.00 -10.47 -5.12
C LEU A 68 -13.36 -11.85 -4.95
N GLU A 69 -12.31 -11.96 -4.12
CA GLU A 69 -11.69 -13.25 -3.80
C GLU A 69 -12.68 -14.20 -3.09
N GLU A 70 -13.45 -13.69 -2.13
CA GLU A 70 -14.49 -14.46 -1.45
C GLU A 70 -15.56 -14.98 -2.44
N ILE A 71 -16.03 -14.11 -3.34
CA ILE A 71 -17.00 -14.49 -4.38
C ILE A 71 -16.39 -15.53 -5.33
N GLN A 72 -15.12 -15.39 -5.71
CA GLN A 72 -14.43 -16.35 -6.56
C GLN A 72 -14.37 -17.73 -5.90
N VAL A 73 -14.04 -17.79 -4.61
CA VAL A 73 -14.01 -19.06 -3.85
C VAL A 73 -15.41 -19.68 -3.78
N MET A 74 -16.45 -18.88 -3.53
CA MET A 74 -17.82 -19.36 -3.55
C MET A 74 -18.23 -19.92 -4.91
N LEU A 75 -17.89 -19.23 -6.01
CA LEU A 75 -18.21 -19.68 -7.37
C LEU A 75 -17.54 -21.02 -7.67
N LYS A 76 -16.25 -21.19 -7.33
CA LYS A 76 -15.55 -22.47 -7.51
C LYS A 76 -16.25 -23.61 -6.77
N LYS A 77 -16.62 -23.40 -5.51
CA LYS A 77 -17.37 -24.41 -4.72
C LYS A 77 -18.72 -24.76 -5.34
N GLN A 78 -19.42 -23.80 -5.93
CA GLN A 78 -20.70 -24.07 -6.60
C GLN A 78 -20.51 -24.84 -7.90
N ILE A 79 -19.45 -24.54 -8.67
CA ILE A 79 -19.10 -25.30 -9.87
C ILE A 79 -18.79 -26.76 -9.51
N GLU A 80 -17.98 -27.00 -8.48
CA GLU A 80 -17.67 -28.36 -8.00
C GLU A 80 -18.95 -29.12 -7.60
N LYS A 81 -19.86 -28.48 -6.87
CA LYS A 81 -21.15 -29.08 -6.51
C LYS A 81 -22.00 -29.43 -7.73
N LEU A 82 -22.02 -28.58 -8.74
CA LEU A 82 -22.75 -28.84 -9.98
C LEU A 82 -22.15 -30.01 -10.77
N GLN A 83 -20.82 -30.15 -10.76
CA GLN A 83 -20.15 -31.29 -11.38
C GLN A 83 -20.51 -32.60 -10.70
N VAL A 84 -20.42 -32.65 -9.36
CA VAL A 84 -20.83 -33.83 -8.59
C VAL A 84 -22.29 -34.18 -8.85
N LEU A 85 -23.19 -33.19 -8.81
CA LEU A 85 -24.60 -33.42 -9.09
C LEU A 85 -24.84 -33.95 -10.50
N SER A 86 -24.08 -33.47 -11.49
CA SER A 86 -24.17 -33.96 -12.87
C SER A 86 -23.73 -35.43 -12.98
N GLU A 87 -22.66 -35.82 -12.28
CA GLU A 87 -22.18 -37.20 -12.25
C GLU A 87 -23.18 -38.13 -11.57
N ASP A 88 -23.74 -37.72 -10.42
CA ASP A 88 -24.78 -38.47 -9.71
C ASP A 88 -26.03 -38.69 -10.58
N LEU A 89 -26.42 -37.67 -11.35
CA LEU A 89 -27.60 -37.71 -12.20
C LEU A 89 -27.39 -38.65 -13.40
N LEU A 90 -26.19 -38.66 -13.99
CA LEU A 90 -25.81 -39.61 -15.04
C LEU A 90 -25.79 -41.05 -14.50
N ALA A 91 -25.19 -41.27 -13.33
CA ALA A 91 -25.19 -42.60 -12.71
C ALA A 91 -26.61 -43.11 -12.41
N GLY A 92 -27.51 -42.23 -11.98
CA GLY A 92 -28.92 -42.56 -11.77
C GLY A 92 -29.66 -42.90 -13.06
N ILE A 93 -29.35 -42.23 -14.17
CA ILE A 93 -29.90 -42.56 -15.49
C ILE A 93 -29.43 -43.97 -15.91
N ASP A 94 -28.12 -44.25 -15.82
CA ASP A 94 -27.56 -45.55 -16.19
C ASP A 94 -28.18 -46.70 -15.37
N GLU A 95 -28.42 -46.47 -14.07
CA GLU A 95 -29.07 -47.47 -13.20
C GLU A 95 -30.52 -47.76 -13.63
N ILE A 96 -31.27 -46.74 -14.03
CA ILE A 96 -32.65 -46.89 -14.50
C ILE A 96 -32.68 -47.61 -15.84
N GLU A 97 -31.81 -47.23 -16.79
CA GLU A 97 -31.71 -47.90 -18.09
C GLU A 97 -31.37 -49.38 -17.94
N GLY A 98 -30.39 -49.73 -17.10
CA GLY A 98 -30.05 -51.12 -16.82
C GLY A 98 -31.20 -51.92 -16.19
N LYS A 99 -32.02 -51.29 -15.33
CA LYS A 99 -33.22 -51.93 -14.76
C LYS A 99 -34.32 -52.16 -15.79
N ILE A 100 -34.46 -51.27 -16.78
CA ILE A 100 -35.43 -51.41 -17.87
C ILE A 100 -35.02 -52.58 -18.78
N GLU A 101 -33.74 -52.65 -19.17
CA GLU A 101 -33.22 -53.73 -19.99
C GLU A 101 -33.35 -55.11 -19.32
N ALA A 102 -33.14 -55.19 -18.01
CA ALA A 102 -33.30 -56.44 -17.26
C ALA A 102 -34.76 -56.95 -17.17
N CYS A 103 -35.75 -56.11 -17.48
CA CYS A 103 -37.17 -56.46 -17.44
C CYS A 103 -37.75 -56.80 -18.83
N GLN A 104 -36.98 -56.61 -19.91
CA GLN A 104 -37.36 -56.94 -21.29
C GLN A 104 -36.86 -58.33 -21.69
#